data_AF-A0A840QTI2-F1
#
_entry.id   AF-A0A840QTI2-F1
#
_cell.length_a   1.000
_cell.length_b   1.000
_cell.length_c   1.000
_cell.angle_alpha   90.00
_cell.angle_beta   90.00
_cell.angle_gamma   90.00
#
_symmetry.space_group_name_H-M   'P 1'
#
loop_
_entity.id
_entity.type
_entity.pdbx_description
1 polymer ?
#
loop_
_entity_poly.entity_id
_entity_poly.type
_entity_poly.pdbx_seq_one_letter_code
_entity_poly.pdbx_strand_id
1 'polypeptide(L)'
;MMKKAVLSSVALAGVILFIPSILVTVFSDDEEMFVTPEATVQSSEAVNGKVEKLELEEYTEDGMTVSVYRSQTEGIDEVPLESYIVGVVASEMPASFEMEALKAQALTARTYIYEQLLNSGDIHLPNGADVTDTVTHQVYKSKEELKEEWEDDYNWKIARIKQAVFETGGEVITYEGEPITASFFSTSNGYTENAHEYWENEIPYLQTVESPWDTESPRFENEQTIHRTEIEEALGVRLPEGNTIGEIRSQTSGERVDEVVISGQTFSGRDVREALELDSSDFTWVRDGDEITITTKGWGHGVGMSQYGADGMAKEGHSYQDIIHYYYEGVDIKEPEESYALLDE
;
A
#
# COMPACT_ATOMS: atom_id res chain seq x y z
N MET A 1 -54.61 8.96 -27.96
CA MET A 1 -54.03 10.29 -28.24
C MET A 1 -53.08 10.64 -27.10
N MET A 2 -51.80 10.90 -27.42
CA MET A 2 -50.89 11.93 -26.86
C MET A 2 -51.19 12.43 -25.42
N LYS A 3 -50.27 12.53 -24.45
CA LYS A 3 -48.85 12.95 -24.47
C LYS A 3 -48.27 12.88 -23.02
N LYS A 4 -46.97 12.57 -22.91
CA LYS A 4 -45.90 13.20 -22.08
C LYS A 4 -46.15 13.42 -20.57
N ALA A 5 -45.43 12.76 -19.66
CA ALA A 5 -44.02 12.96 -19.22
C ALA A 5 -43.84 14.03 -18.12
N VAL A 6 -43.15 13.63 -17.04
CA VAL A 6 -42.03 14.30 -16.32
C VAL A 6 -42.06 14.00 -14.80
N LEU A 7 -41.03 13.27 -14.38
CA LEU A 7 -40.26 13.27 -13.12
C LEU A 7 -40.89 13.82 -11.82
N SER A 8 -40.74 13.07 -10.73
CA SER A 8 -39.60 13.32 -9.81
C SER A 8 -39.38 12.14 -8.86
N SER A 9 -38.14 11.67 -8.92
CA SER A 9 -37.42 10.72 -8.09
C SER A 9 -37.29 11.20 -6.66
N VAL A 10 -37.81 10.42 -5.70
CA VAL A 10 -37.38 10.41 -4.30
C VAL A 10 -37.50 8.96 -3.81
N ALA A 11 -36.51 8.55 -3.01
CA ALA A 11 -36.38 7.28 -2.31
C ALA A 11 -35.49 6.22 -2.99
N LEU A 12 -34.17 6.40 -2.86
CA LEU A 12 -33.32 5.35 -2.30
C LEU A 12 -31.95 5.95 -1.89
N ALA A 13 -31.93 6.65 -0.76
CA ALA A 13 -30.70 6.95 -0.03
C ALA A 13 -30.90 6.34 1.36
N GLY A 14 -30.19 5.26 1.64
CA GLY A 14 -30.24 4.58 2.93
C GLY A 14 -30.61 3.10 2.85
N VAL A 15 -29.81 2.30 2.15
CA VAL A 15 -29.49 0.90 2.51
C VAL A 15 -28.17 0.52 1.82
N ILE A 16 -27.01 0.98 2.31
CA ILE A 16 -25.72 0.28 2.14
C ILE A 16 -24.90 0.53 3.42
N LEU A 17 -25.37 -0.06 4.51
CA LEU A 17 -24.61 -0.23 5.75
C LEU A 17 -25.02 -1.62 6.22
N PHE A 18 -24.17 -2.63 5.97
CA PHE A 18 -24.00 -3.91 6.69
C PHE A 18 -23.18 -4.90 5.81
N ILE A 19 -21.84 -4.88 5.98
CA ILE A 19 -20.91 -6.00 6.37
C ILE A 19 -20.88 -7.28 5.48
N PRO A 20 -19.74 -8.01 5.31
CA PRO A 20 -18.50 -8.06 6.13
C PRO A 20 -17.18 -7.83 5.35
N SER A 21 -16.07 -7.34 5.92
CA SER A 21 -15.34 -7.82 7.11
C SER A 21 -14.89 -9.29 7.04
N ILE A 22 -14.43 -9.78 5.89
CA ILE A 22 -13.62 -11.01 5.79
C ILE A 22 -12.66 -10.85 4.60
N LEU A 23 -11.39 -10.47 4.84
CA LEU A 23 -10.27 -10.92 3.98
C LEU A 23 -8.90 -10.71 4.65
N VAL A 24 -8.77 -11.11 5.92
CA VAL A 24 -7.47 -11.40 6.54
C VAL A 24 -7.56 -12.76 7.19
N THR A 25 -7.62 -13.81 6.38
CA THR A 25 -7.49 -15.21 6.82
C THR A 25 -6.55 -16.02 5.92
N VAL A 26 -5.71 -15.37 5.10
CA VAL A 26 -4.76 -16.06 4.20
C VAL A 26 -3.36 -16.19 4.84
N PHE A 27 -3.18 -15.79 6.11
CA PHE A 27 -1.92 -15.98 6.85
C PHE A 27 -2.09 -16.87 8.10
N SER A 28 -2.94 -17.88 8.00
CA SER A 28 -3.08 -18.90 9.05
C SER A 28 -3.22 -20.25 8.37
N ASP A 29 -2.14 -21.03 8.45
CA ASP A 29 -1.98 -22.43 8.05
C ASP A 29 -1.04 -22.62 6.84
N ASP A 30 0.26 -22.66 7.13
CA ASP A 30 1.19 -23.58 6.45
C ASP A 30 2.28 -23.99 7.47
N GLU A 31 2.01 -25.09 8.20
CA GLU A 31 3.03 -25.85 8.93
C GLU A 31 3.92 -26.60 7.93
N GLU A 32 4.94 -25.95 7.37
CA GLU A 32 6.03 -26.63 6.66
C GLU A 32 7.24 -26.78 7.60
N MET A 33 7.43 -28.01 8.04
CA MET A 33 8.51 -28.51 8.91
C MET A 33 9.89 -28.32 8.25
N PHE A 34 10.60 -27.25 8.57
CA PHE A 34 12.00 -27.07 8.16
C PHE A 34 13.01 -27.55 9.21
N VAL A 35 13.86 -28.48 8.77
CA VAL A 35 15.00 -29.03 9.50
C VAL A 35 16.10 -27.98 9.58
N THR A 36 16.58 -27.67 10.79
CA THR A 36 17.62 -26.68 11.05
C THR A 36 19.02 -27.17 10.66
N PRO A 37 19.87 -26.30 10.07
CA PRO A 37 21.31 -26.35 10.28
C PRO A 37 21.71 -25.28 11.31
N GLU A 38 22.48 -25.69 12.31
CA GLU A 38 23.02 -24.85 13.38
C GLU A 38 23.76 -23.61 12.82
N ALA A 39 23.15 -22.43 12.96
CA ALA A 39 23.84 -21.16 12.99
C ALA A 39 24.09 -20.76 14.45
N THR A 40 25.33 -20.40 14.74
CA THR A 40 25.86 -20.18 16.09
C THR A 40 25.13 -19.03 16.79
N VAL A 41 24.35 -19.37 17.81
CA VAL A 41 23.64 -18.41 18.69
C VAL A 41 24.67 -17.56 19.44
N GLN A 42 24.82 -16.29 19.05
CA GLN A 42 25.28 -15.25 19.95
C GLN A 42 24.06 -14.65 20.68
N SER A 43 23.93 -15.05 21.94
CA SER A 43 23.11 -14.50 23.04
C SER A 43 22.04 -13.44 22.71
N SER A 44 20.77 -13.85 22.79
CA SER A 44 19.54 -13.06 22.67
C SER A 44 19.21 -12.17 23.88
N GLU A 45 19.96 -12.22 24.98
CA GLU A 45 19.66 -11.42 26.19
C GLU A 45 20.09 -9.95 26.08
N ALA A 46 21.09 -9.63 25.26
CA ALA A 46 21.60 -8.25 25.13
C ALA A 46 20.73 -7.34 24.26
N VAL A 47 19.99 -7.93 23.30
CA VAL A 47 19.04 -7.20 22.45
C VAL A 47 17.76 -6.91 23.22
N ASN A 48 17.24 -7.89 23.97
CA ASN A 48 16.01 -7.73 24.74
C ASN A 48 16.13 -6.66 25.84
N GLY A 49 17.28 -6.62 26.55
CA GLY A 49 17.53 -5.64 27.61
C GLY A 49 17.78 -4.19 27.13
N LYS A 50 18.03 -3.98 25.84
CA LYS A 50 18.18 -2.64 25.24
C LYS A 50 16.87 -2.15 24.63
N VAL A 51 16.04 -3.08 24.13
CA VAL A 51 14.72 -2.81 23.54
C VAL A 51 13.63 -2.62 24.60
N GLU A 52 13.66 -3.33 25.74
CA GLU A 52 12.76 -3.05 26.88
C GLU A 52 12.99 -1.66 27.49
N LYS A 53 14.19 -1.08 27.35
CA LYS A 53 14.54 0.24 27.87
C LYS A 53 14.19 1.39 26.91
N LEU A 54 13.79 1.09 25.68
CA LEU A 54 13.10 2.04 24.80
C LEU A 54 11.63 2.12 25.23
N GLU A 55 11.41 2.63 26.45
CA GLU A 55 10.07 3.04 26.87
C GLU A 55 9.60 4.16 25.93
N LEU A 56 8.31 4.14 25.60
CA LEU A 56 7.61 5.14 24.78
C LEU A 56 7.85 6.60 25.25
N GLU A 57 8.39 6.80 26.45
CA GLU A 57 8.67 8.12 27.05
C GLU A 57 9.74 8.92 26.28
N GLU A 58 10.65 8.27 25.53
CA GLU A 58 11.64 9.00 24.71
C GLU A 58 11.05 9.55 23.40
N TYR A 59 9.88 9.07 22.96
CA TYR A 59 9.17 9.56 21.76
C TYR A 59 8.19 10.71 22.05
N THR A 60 8.06 11.11 23.32
CA THR A 60 6.98 12.00 23.78
C THR A 60 7.41 13.42 24.11
N GLU A 61 8.69 13.79 24.02
CA GLU A 61 9.13 15.05 24.64
C GLU A 61 9.18 16.31 23.77
N ASP A 62 9.07 16.28 22.43
CA ASP A 62 8.92 17.52 21.63
C ASP A 62 8.57 17.24 20.15
N GLY A 63 7.33 16.88 19.82
CA GLY A 63 7.05 16.35 18.48
C GLY A 63 5.65 16.60 17.94
N MET A 64 5.62 16.91 16.64
CA MET A 64 4.45 16.94 15.76
C MET A 64 3.47 15.78 16.06
N THR A 65 2.19 16.12 16.19
CA THR A 65 1.10 15.14 16.29
C THR A 65 0.39 15.01 14.95
N VAL A 66 -0.14 13.81 14.68
CA VAL A 66 -0.95 13.50 13.52
C VAL A 66 -2.38 13.28 13.98
N SER A 67 -3.33 14.01 13.38
CA SER A 67 -4.76 13.86 13.62
C SER A 67 -5.32 12.75 12.73
N VAL A 68 -5.51 11.56 13.29
CA VAL A 68 -5.97 10.38 12.54
C VAL A 68 -7.48 10.23 12.65
N TYR A 69 -8.19 10.31 11.52
CA TYR A 69 -9.62 10.00 11.48
C TYR A 69 -9.86 8.49 11.50
N ARG A 70 -10.71 8.06 12.44
CA ARG A 70 -11.09 6.65 12.66
C ARG A 70 -12.44 6.37 12.03
N SER A 71 -12.46 5.68 10.87
CA SER A 71 -13.68 5.42 10.10
C SER A 71 -14.74 4.62 10.88
N GLN A 72 -14.31 3.72 11.77
CA GLN A 72 -15.22 2.89 12.56
C GLN A 72 -15.93 3.65 13.69
N THR A 73 -15.25 4.63 14.30
CA THR A 73 -15.76 5.38 15.46
C THR A 73 -16.20 6.80 15.11
N GLU A 74 -15.94 7.23 13.87
CA GLU A 74 -16.10 8.61 13.38
C GLU A 74 -15.38 9.67 14.25
N GLY A 75 -14.34 9.25 14.98
CA GLY A 75 -13.53 10.09 15.88
C GLY A 75 -12.18 10.51 15.26
N ILE A 76 -11.48 11.41 15.96
CA ILE A 76 -10.10 11.80 15.64
C ILE A 76 -9.22 11.43 16.83
N ASP A 77 -8.15 10.69 16.57
CA ASP A 77 -7.09 10.40 17.54
C ASP A 77 -5.88 11.30 17.25
N GLU A 78 -5.40 12.05 18.23
CA GLU A 78 -4.12 12.76 18.15
C GLU A 78 -3.00 11.81 18.57
N VAL A 79 -2.13 11.45 17.61
CA VAL A 79 -1.07 10.46 17.80
C VAL A 79 0.28 11.12 17.58
N PRO A 80 1.28 10.95 18.47
CA PRO A 80 2.64 11.41 18.21
C PRO A 80 3.17 10.81 16.90
N LEU A 81 3.83 11.61 16.06
CA LEU A 81 4.26 11.22 14.72
C LEU A 81 4.94 9.85 14.69
N GLU A 82 5.97 9.62 15.52
CA GLU A 82 6.70 8.35 15.51
C GLU A 82 5.83 7.16 15.96
N SER A 83 4.84 7.39 16.83
CA SER A 83 3.86 6.35 17.18
C SER A 83 2.90 6.07 16.03
N TYR A 84 2.53 7.10 15.27
CA TYR A 84 1.76 6.95 14.03
C TYR A 84 2.53 6.14 12.99
N ILE A 85 3.83 6.44 12.76
CA ILE A 85 4.68 5.69 11.84
C ILE A 85 4.80 4.22 12.25
N VAL A 86 4.95 3.92 13.55
CA VAL A 86 4.92 2.52 14.03
C VAL A 86 3.62 1.82 13.64
N GLY A 87 2.47 2.48 13.81
CA GLY A 87 1.18 1.92 13.44
C GLY A 87 1.00 1.72 11.93
N VAL A 88 1.54 2.63 11.10
CA VAL A 88 1.54 2.50 9.64
C VAL A 88 2.42 1.34 9.19
N VAL A 89 3.69 1.30 9.61
CA VAL A 89 4.62 0.22 9.23
C VAL A 89 4.08 -1.14 9.67
N ALA A 90 3.48 -1.22 10.86
CA ALA A 90 2.82 -2.42 11.37
C ALA A 90 1.63 -2.89 10.54
N SER A 91 0.94 -1.97 9.87
CA SER A 91 -0.25 -2.27 9.08
C SER A 91 0.07 -2.59 7.63
N GLU A 92 1.16 -2.01 7.10
CA GLU A 92 1.52 -2.06 5.69
C GLU A 92 2.55 -3.16 5.36
N MET A 93 3.48 -3.44 6.28
CA MET A 93 4.60 -4.35 6.01
C MET A 93 4.67 -5.48 7.03
N PRO A 94 4.84 -6.76 6.59
CA PRO A 94 5.01 -7.86 7.52
C PRO A 94 6.22 -7.65 8.44
N ALA A 95 6.04 -7.75 9.75
CA ALA A 95 7.11 -7.56 10.73
C ALA A 95 8.27 -8.59 10.60
N SER A 96 8.05 -9.68 9.86
CA SER A 96 9.05 -10.69 9.52
C SER A 96 10.00 -10.26 8.40
N PHE A 97 9.70 -9.19 7.67
CA PHE A 97 10.59 -8.65 6.65
C PHE A 97 11.91 -8.19 7.26
N GLU A 98 12.92 -8.11 6.41
CA GLU A 98 14.26 -7.68 6.80
C GLU A 98 14.27 -6.26 7.38
N MET A 99 15.19 -6.01 8.32
CA MET A 99 15.24 -4.74 9.05
C MET A 99 15.42 -3.54 8.11
N GLU A 100 16.22 -3.69 7.07
CA GLU A 100 16.45 -2.61 6.09
C GLU A 100 15.22 -2.31 5.23
N ALA A 101 14.35 -3.31 4.97
CA ALA A 101 13.06 -3.09 4.31
C ALA A 101 12.07 -2.36 5.25
N LEU A 102 12.01 -2.76 6.52
CA LEU A 102 11.19 -2.08 7.54
C LEU A 102 11.63 -0.61 7.72
N LYS A 103 12.92 -0.32 7.66
CA LYS A 103 13.46 1.05 7.68
C LYS A 103 13.07 1.84 6.43
N ALA A 104 13.18 1.24 5.25
CA ALA A 104 12.74 1.89 4.02
C ALA A 104 11.24 2.24 4.08
N GLN A 105 10.41 1.33 4.60
CA GLN A 105 8.98 1.58 4.82
C GLN A 105 8.73 2.68 5.87
N ALA A 106 9.55 2.78 6.91
CA ALA A 106 9.43 3.86 7.88
C ALA A 106 9.72 5.24 7.23
N LEU A 107 10.73 5.34 6.37
CA LEU A 107 11.03 6.56 5.60
C LEU A 107 9.88 6.93 4.65
N THR A 108 9.35 5.97 3.90
CA THR A 108 8.23 6.25 2.97
C THR A 108 6.98 6.67 3.73
N ALA A 109 6.67 5.99 4.84
CA ALA A 109 5.55 6.34 5.71
C ALA A 109 5.70 7.76 6.27
N ARG A 110 6.88 8.10 6.80
CA ARG A 110 7.18 9.42 7.37
C ARG A 110 7.11 10.51 6.31
N THR A 111 7.71 10.27 5.15
CA THR A 111 7.71 11.25 4.05
C THR A 111 6.30 11.57 3.57
N TYR A 112 5.47 10.54 3.41
CA TYR A 112 4.07 10.71 3.01
C TYR A 112 3.30 11.61 3.99
N ILE A 113 3.41 11.37 5.30
CA ILE A 113 2.67 12.19 6.26
C ILE A 113 3.22 13.62 6.33
N TYR A 114 4.53 13.83 6.18
CA TYR A 114 5.09 15.18 6.07
C TYR A 114 4.56 15.93 4.84
N GLU A 115 4.53 15.28 3.68
CA GLU A 115 4.00 15.86 2.44
C GLU A 115 2.51 16.21 2.58
N GLN A 116 1.73 15.29 3.16
CA GLN A 116 0.31 15.48 3.44
C GLN A 116 0.05 16.68 4.38
N LEU A 117 0.84 16.84 5.44
CA LEU A 117 0.69 17.94 6.40
C LEU A 117 1.04 19.29 5.77
N LEU A 118 2.08 19.35 4.93
CA LEU A 118 2.51 20.56 4.22
C LEU A 118 1.53 20.99 3.13
N ASN A 119 0.88 20.02 2.47
CA ASN A 119 -0.04 20.25 1.35
C ASN A 119 -1.52 20.08 1.73
N SER A 120 -1.84 20.16 3.03
CA SER A 120 -3.18 19.97 3.63
C SER A 120 -4.30 20.88 3.07
N GLY A 121 -3.96 21.90 2.28
CA GLY A 121 -4.91 22.82 1.65
C GLY A 121 -5.85 22.19 0.62
N ASP A 122 -5.49 21.06 0.01
CA ASP A 122 -6.27 20.46 -1.10
C ASP A 122 -7.10 19.22 -0.72
N ILE A 123 -6.92 18.65 0.48
CA ILE A 123 -7.59 17.41 0.89
C ILE A 123 -8.63 17.71 1.98
N HIS A 124 -9.91 17.67 1.62
CA HIS A 124 -11.01 17.83 2.57
C HIS A 124 -11.30 16.51 3.29
N LEU A 125 -10.55 16.22 4.35
CA LEU A 125 -10.86 15.09 5.23
C LEU A 125 -11.97 15.45 6.24
N PRO A 126 -12.78 14.47 6.68
CA PRO A 126 -13.81 14.70 7.69
C PRO A 126 -13.23 15.34 8.96
N ASN A 127 -13.93 16.35 9.48
CA ASN A 127 -13.63 16.98 10.77
C ASN A 127 -12.22 17.61 10.93
N GLY A 128 -11.49 17.84 9.83
CA GLY A 128 -10.16 18.47 9.87
C GLY A 128 -9.01 17.51 10.23
N ALA A 129 -9.18 16.21 9.98
CA ALA A 129 -8.11 15.23 10.15
C ALA A 129 -7.01 15.39 9.09
N ASP A 130 -5.81 14.87 9.40
CA ASP A 130 -4.65 14.88 8.50
C ASP A 130 -4.61 13.64 7.60
N VAL A 131 -5.08 12.50 8.13
CA VAL A 131 -5.14 11.20 7.44
C VAL A 131 -6.36 10.38 7.87
N THR A 132 -6.72 9.37 7.08
CA THR A 132 -7.77 8.39 7.39
C THR A 132 -7.15 7.02 7.70
N ASP A 133 -7.81 6.22 8.53
CA ASP A 133 -7.45 4.81 8.77
C ASP A 133 -7.80 3.85 7.60
N THR A 134 -8.27 4.39 6.47
CA THR A 134 -8.66 3.64 5.26
C THR A 134 -7.60 3.72 4.16
N VAL A 135 -7.62 2.70 3.30
CA VAL A 135 -6.76 2.44 2.10
C VAL A 135 -6.64 3.56 1.07
N THR A 136 -7.19 4.75 1.31
CA THR A 136 -7.05 5.86 0.38
C THR A 136 -5.58 6.31 0.27
N HIS A 137 -4.78 6.14 1.33
CA HIS A 137 -3.36 6.49 1.29
C HIS A 137 -2.43 5.62 2.15
N GLN A 138 -2.75 5.39 3.44
CA GLN A 138 -2.01 4.51 4.36
C GLN A 138 -2.95 3.91 5.39
N VAL A 139 -2.77 2.64 5.75
CA VAL A 139 -3.52 1.98 6.82
C VAL A 139 -2.82 2.22 8.15
N TYR A 140 -3.57 2.72 9.14
CA TYR A 140 -3.08 2.86 10.51
C TYR A 140 -3.91 2.00 11.48
N LYS A 141 -3.23 1.09 12.17
CA LYS A 141 -3.78 0.32 13.30
C LYS A 141 -3.20 0.84 14.61
N SER A 142 -4.09 1.01 15.57
CA SER A 142 -3.77 1.35 16.95
C SER A 142 -3.04 0.20 17.66
N LYS A 143 -2.40 0.52 18.79
CA LYS A 143 -1.73 -0.47 19.63
C LYS A 143 -2.68 -1.58 20.08
N GLU A 144 -3.91 -1.24 20.41
CA GLU A 144 -4.94 -2.15 20.88
C GLU A 144 -5.34 -3.14 19.77
N GLU A 145 -5.55 -2.65 18.54
CA GLU A 145 -5.85 -3.49 17.38
C GLU A 145 -4.69 -4.43 17.04
N LEU A 146 -3.45 -3.92 17.05
CA LEU A 146 -2.27 -4.74 16.79
C LEU A 146 -2.08 -5.84 17.84
N LYS A 147 -2.42 -5.58 19.11
CA LYS A 147 -2.38 -6.59 20.17
C LYS A 147 -3.44 -7.67 19.98
N GLU A 148 -4.63 -7.28 19.56
CA GLU A 148 -5.71 -8.23 19.27
C GLU A 148 -5.37 -9.11 18.07
N GLU A 149 -4.81 -8.52 17.02
CA GLU A 149 -4.48 -9.23 15.78
C GLU A 149 -3.27 -10.15 15.89
N TRP A 150 -2.21 -9.70 16.59
CA TRP A 150 -0.97 -10.49 16.68
C TRP A 150 -0.89 -11.41 17.89
N GLU A 151 -1.80 -11.28 18.86
CA GLU A 151 -1.87 -12.11 20.05
C GLU A 151 -0.48 -12.34 20.68
N ASP A 152 -0.01 -13.59 20.73
CA ASP A 152 1.27 -13.98 21.33
C ASP A 152 2.50 -13.44 20.57
N ASP A 153 2.37 -13.14 19.27
CA ASP A 153 3.44 -12.59 18.45
C ASP A 153 3.66 -11.09 18.64
N TYR A 154 2.72 -10.40 19.30
CA TYR A 154 2.71 -8.93 19.38
C TYR A 154 4.07 -8.36 19.80
N ASN A 155 4.68 -8.94 20.85
CA ASN A 155 5.89 -8.38 21.46
C ASN A 155 7.10 -8.37 20.51
N TRP A 156 7.33 -9.45 19.77
CA TRP A 156 8.49 -9.51 18.86
C TRP A 156 8.23 -8.71 17.59
N LYS A 157 7.00 -8.72 17.07
CA LYS A 157 6.61 -7.96 15.86
C LYS A 157 6.75 -6.46 16.10
N ILE A 158 6.14 -5.96 17.19
CA ILE A 158 6.18 -4.53 17.51
C ILE A 158 7.60 -4.05 17.85
N ALA A 159 8.42 -4.90 18.48
CA ALA A 159 9.81 -4.56 18.82
C ALA A 159 10.66 -4.31 17.56
N ARG A 160 10.53 -5.15 16.53
CA ARG A 160 11.25 -4.96 15.26
C ARG A 160 10.83 -3.69 14.54
N ILE A 161 9.52 -3.42 14.49
CA ILE A 161 8.99 -2.23 13.84
C ILE A 161 9.44 -0.97 14.58
N LYS A 162 9.33 -0.95 15.91
CA LYS A 162 9.85 0.16 16.72
C LYS A 162 11.33 0.40 16.51
N GLN A 163 12.13 -0.66 16.36
CA GLN A 163 13.55 -0.52 16.06
C GLN A 163 13.77 0.14 14.70
N ALA A 164 13.06 -0.28 13.66
CA ALA A 164 13.17 0.33 12.32
C ALA A 164 12.80 1.82 12.32
N VAL A 165 11.69 2.16 13.00
CA VAL A 165 11.22 3.54 13.14
C VAL A 165 12.21 4.39 13.93
N PHE A 166 12.74 3.86 15.04
CA PHE A 166 13.78 4.51 15.84
C PHE A 166 15.05 4.82 15.06
N GLU A 167 15.57 3.81 14.35
CA GLU A 167 16.85 3.91 13.62
C GLU A 167 16.77 4.84 12.40
N THR A 168 15.57 5.25 12.01
CA THR A 168 15.29 6.19 10.92
C THR A 168 14.58 7.45 11.41
N GLY A 169 14.57 7.67 12.73
CA GLY A 169 13.84 8.77 13.36
C GLY A 169 14.26 10.11 12.76
N GLY A 170 13.27 10.91 12.35
CA GLY A 170 13.50 12.21 11.73
C GLY A 170 13.92 12.18 10.26
N GLU A 171 14.23 11.04 9.64
CA GLU A 171 14.61 11.00 8.23
C GLU A 171 13.38 10.99 7.29
N VAL A 172 13.43 11.82 6.24
CA VAL A 172 12.46 11.88 5.14
C VAL A 172 13.17 11.83 3.78
N ILE A 173 12.42 11.49 2.74
CA ILE A 173 12.87 11.41 1.35
C ILE A 173 12.51 12.71 0.65
N THR A 174 13.49 13.36 0.01
CA THR A 174 13.31 14.67 -0.62
C THR A 174 13.78 14.68 -2.06
N TYR A 175 13.16 15.52 -2.89
CA TYR A 175 13.61 15.83 -4.25
C TYR A 175 13.63 17.34 -4.42
N GLU A 176 14.76 17.89 -4.88
CA GLU A 176 14.99 19.35 -4.95
C GLU A 176 14.75 20.11 -3.62
N GLY A 177 14.88 19.42 -2.49
CA GLY A 177 14.73 19.97 -1.15
C GLY A 177 13.33 19.83 -0.55
N GLU A 178 12.33 19.41 -1.32
CA GLU A 178 10.96 19.19 -0.84
C GLU A 178 10.65 17.70 -0.60
N PRO A 179 9.81 17.35 0.38
CA PRO A 179 9.33 15.97 0.55
C PRO A 179 8.69 15.42 -0.73
N ILE A 180 8.99 14.17 -1.05
CA ILE A 180 8.42 13.51 -2.23
C ILE A 180 7.04 12.92 -1.96
N THR A 181 6.29 12.63 -3.03
CA THR A 181 5.20 11.66 -3.01
C THR A 181 5.79 10.25 -2.90
N ALA A 182 5.98 9.76 -1.67
CA ALA A 182 6.61 8.48 -1.37
C ALA A 182 5.65 7.29 -1.52
N SER A 183 5.13 7.06 -2.73
CA SER A 183 4.22 5.94 -3.01
C SER A 183 4.90 4.58 -2.88
N PHE A 184 4.18 3.59 -2.38
CA PHE A 184 4.65 2.22 -2.24
C PHE A 184 3.49 1.24 -2.45
N PHE A 185 3.80 -0.01 -2.77
CA PHE A 185 2.82 -1.05 -3.00
C PHE A 185 3.41 -2.43 -2.66
N SER A 186 2.56 -3.46 -2.60
CA SER A 186 3.01 -4.74 -2.06
C SER A 186 3.98 -5.49 -2.97
N THR A 187 3.54 -5.83 -4.19
CA THR A 187 4.29 -6.73 -5.07
C THR A 187 4.21 -6.25 -6.52
N SER A 188 5.34 -6.24 -7.21
CA SER A 188 5.43 -5.89 -8.63
C SER A 188 5.18 -7.12 -9.52
N ASN A 189 4.93 -6.89 -10.80
CA ASN A 189 4.91 -7.93 -11.82
C ASN A 189 6.32 -8.20 -12.39
N GLY A 190 7.37 -7.67 -11.76
CA GLY A 190 8.76 -7.63 -12.25
C GLY A 190 9.24 -6.21 -12.54
N TYR A 191 8.33 -5.23 -12.64
CA TYR A 191 8.64 -3.82 -12.87
C TYR A 191 7.72 -2.89 -12.06
N THR A 192 8.23 -1.71 -11.74
CA THR A 192 7.42 -0.59 -11.24
C THR A 192 6.82 0.21 -12.39
N GLU A 193 5.81 1.03 -12.09
CA GLU A 193 5.17 1.94 -13.02
C GLU A 193 5.69 3.37 -12.87
N ASN A 194 5.67 4.09 -13.98
CA ASN A 194 5.81 5.54 -13.93
C ASN A 194 4.59 6.19 -13.26
N ALA A 195 4.81 7.30 -12.57
CA ALA A 195 3.73 8.07 -11.95
C ALA A 195 2.64 8.51 -12.94
N HIS A 196 2.99 8.83 -14.19
CA HIS A 196 2.02 9.36 -15.16
C HIS A 196 0.91 8.36 -15.57
N GLU A 197 1.10 7.08 -15.22
CA GLU A 197 0.10 6.03 -15.42
C GLU A 197 -1.00 6.07 -14.34
N TYR A 198 -0.72 6.69 -13.19
CA TYR A 198 -1.65 6.81 -12.07
C TYR A 198 -2.09 8.26 -11.80
N TRP A 199 -1.21 9.23 -12.05
CA TRP A 199 -1.43 10.68 -11.91
C TRP A 199 -1.22 11.39 -13.25
N GLU A 200 -1.88 12.52 -13.51
CA GLU A 200 -1.73 13.21 -14.81
C GLU A 200 -0.35 13.86 -15.02
N ASN A 201 0.41 14.07 -13.96
CA ASN A 201 1.69 14.78 -14.00
C ASN A 201 2.88 13.80 -13.99
N GLU A 202 3.92 14.11 -14.76
CA GLU A 202 5.21 13.44 -14.63
C GLU A 202 5.82 13.76 -13.25
N ILE A 203 6.24 12.71 -12.54
CA ILE A 203 6.93 12.83 -11.25
C ILE A 203 8.35 12.27 -11.44
N PRO A 204 9.40 13.13 -11.47
CA PRO A 204 10.75 12.74 -11.89
C PRO A 204 11.37 11.58 -11.13
N TYR A 205 11.04 11.44 -9.84
CA TYR A 205 11.56 10.38 -8.97
C TYR A 205 10.72 9.10 -8.99
N LEU A 206 9.54 9.07 -9.63
CA LEU A 206 8.69 7.88 -9.75
C LEU A 206 8.75 7.32 -11.17
N GLN A 207 9.86 6.65 -11.46
CA GLN A 207 10.13 6.04 -12.76
C GLN A 207 9.96 4.51 -12.71
N THR A 208 9.71 3.90 -13.87
CA THR A 208 9.78 2.45 -14.04
C THR A 208 11.20 1.96 -13.79
N VAL A 209 11.34 1.05 -12.82
CA VAL A 209 12.56 0.29 -12.54
C VAL A 209 12.22 -1.21 -12.53
N GLU A 210 13.22 -2.05 -12.83
CA GLU A 210 13.11 -3.49 -12.61
C GLU A 210 12.91 -3.78 -11.12
N SER A 211 12.23 -4.87 -10.80
CA SER A 211 12.09 -5.34 -9.41
C SER A 211 12.02 -6.87 -9.42
N PRO A 212 13.15 -7.54 -9.74
CA PRO A 212 13.17 -8.98 -10.00
C PRO A 212 12.89 -9.84 -8.77
N TRP A 213 13.03 -9.28 -7.56
CA TRP A 213 12.82 -10.03 -6.31
C TRP A 213 11.34 -10.32 -6.02
N ASP A 214 10.42 -9.59 -6.64
CA ASP A 214 8.98 -9.76 -6.42
C ASP A 214 8.46 -11.14 -6.82
N THR A 215 9.18 -11.89 -7.65
CA THR A 215 8.79 -13.26 -8.04
C THR A 215 8.71 -14.23 -6.87
N GLU A 216 9.37 -13.93 -5.76
CA GLU A 216 9.34 -14.72 -4.52
C GLU A 216 8.15 -14.35 -3.62
N SER A 217 7.37 -13.33 -3.97
CA SER A 217 6.17 -12.96 -3.22
C SER A 217 5.08 -14.02 -3.38
N PRO A 218 4.40 -14.44 -2.29
CA PRO A 218 3.21 -15.28 -2.37
C PRO A 218 2.03 -14.58 -3.05
N ARG A 219 2.15 -13.27 -3.31
CA ARG A 219 1.18 -12.44 -4.05
C ARG A 219 1.66 -12.07 -5.45
N PHE A 220 2.72 -12.72 -5.97
CA PHE A 220 3.24 -12.44 -7.30
C PHE A 220 2.26 -12.81 -8.42
N GLU A 221 1.58 -13.93 -8.29
CA GLU A 221 0.56 -14.37 -9.24
C GLU A 221 -0.71 -14.75 -8.47
N ASN A 222 -1.86 -14.32 -8.96
CA ASN A 222 -3.15 -14.71 -8.42
C ASN A 222 -4.12 -15.04 -9.56
N GLU A 223 -5.06 -15.94 -9.27
CA GLU A 223 -6.10 -16.33 -10.21
C GLU A 223 -7.47 -16.15 -9.56
N GLN A 224 -8.38 -15.49 -10.27
CA GLN A 224 -9.77 -15.38 -9.88
C GLN A 224 -10.69 -15.78 -11.03
N THR A 225 -11.78 -16.49 -10.72
CA THR A 225 -12.80 -16.85 -11.70
C THR A 225 -14.06 -16.06 -11.42
N ILE A 226 -14.47 -15.25 -12.39
CA ILE A 226 -15.63 -14.36 -12.32
C ILE A 226 -16.67 -14.82 -13.33
N HIS A 227 -17.95 -14.79 -12.96
CA HIS A 227 -19.01 -15.07 -13.91
C HIS A 227 -19.13 -13.94 -14.93
N ARG A 228 -19.38 -14.28 -16.20
CA ARG A 228 -19.55 -13.36 -17.31
C ARG A 228 -20.46 -12.18 -16.97
N THR A 229 -21.58 -12.45 -16.32
CA THR A 229 -22.59 -11.43 -16.01
C THR A 229 -22.06 -10.36 -15.05
N GLU A 230 -21.17 -10.73 -14.14
CA GLU A 230 -20.54 -9.81 -13.19
C GLU A 230 -19.59 -8.87 -13.94
N ILE A 231 -18.79 -9.39 -14.88
CA ILE A 231 -17.94 -8.56 -15.75
C ILE A 231 -18.77 -7.61 -16.62
N GLU A 232 -19.86 -8.11 -17.21
CA GLU A 232 -20.77 -7.29 -18.01
C GLU A 232 -21.43 -6.16 -17.20
N GLU A 233 -21.79 -6.45 -15.95
CA GLU A 233 -22.38 -5.47 -15.03
C GLU A 233 -21.35 -4.45 -14.56
N ALA A 234 -20.19 -4.90 -14.10
CA ALA A 234 -19.11 -4.05 -13.59
C ALA A 234 -18.58 -3.08 -14.65
N LEU A 235 -18.40 -3.55 -15.90
CA LEU A 235 -17.85 -2.73 -17.00
C LEU A 235 -18.93 -2.06 -17.86
N GLY A 236 -20.22 -2.34 -17.62
CA GLY A 236 -21.32 -1.81 -18.44
C GLY A 236 -21.24 -2.26 -19.91
N VAL A 237 -20.80 -3.49 -20.17
CA VAL A 237 -20.61 -4.08 -21.51
C VAL A 237 -21.52 -5.29 -21.74
N ARG A 238 -21.54 -5.80 -22.98
CA ARG A 238 -22.14 -7.10 -23.32
C ARG A 238 -21.17 -7.90 -24.14
N LEU A 239 -20.60 -8.96 -23.54
CA LEU A 239 -19.61 -9.79 -24.20
C LEU A 239 -20.25 -10.54 -25.37
N PRO A 240 -19.53 -10.73 -26.50
CA PRO A 240 -20.04 -11.49 -27.62
C PRO A 240 -20.24 -12.97 -27.28
N GLU A 241 -20.99 -13.69 -28.12
CA GLU A 241 -21.01 -15.16 -28.06
C GLU A 241 -19.62 -15.74 -28.38
N GLY A 242 -19.29 -16.88 -27.79
CA GLY A 242 -17.98 -17.53 -27.90
C GLY A 242 -17.03 -17.15 -26.77
N ASN A 243 -15.73 -17.31 -27.00
CA ASN A 243 -14.69 -17.22 -25.95
C ASN A 243 -13.97 -15.86 -25.92
N THR A 244 -14.41 -14.88 -26.69
CA THR A 244 -13.79 -13.55 -26.71
C THR A 244 -14.32 -12.69 -25.57
N ILE A 245 -13.40 -12.03 -24.85
CA ILE A 245 -13.69 -11.06 -23.79
C ILE A 245 -13.38 -9.66 -24.32
N GLY A 246 -12.10 -9.38 -24.56
CA GLY A 246 -11.59 -8.15 -25.16
C GLY A 246 -10.19 -8.35 -25.76
N GLU A 247 -9.66 -7.27 -26.32
CA GLU A 247 -8.33 -7.22 -26.93
C GLU A 247 -7.47 -6.19 -26.20
N ILE A 248 -6.39 -6.65 -25.55
CA ILE A 248 -5.37 -5.78 -24.97
C ILE A 248 -4.60 -5.14 -26.12
N ARG A 249 -4.60 -3.80 -26.18
CA ARG A 249 -4.06 -3.00 -27.28
C ARG A 249 -2.62 -2.57 -27.02
N SER A 250 -2.32 -2.22 -25.78
CA SER A 250 -1.01 -1.73 -25.34
C SER A 250 -0.74 -2.14 -23.89
N GLN A 251 0.54 -2.08 -23.53
CA GLN A 251 1.02 -2.21 -22.16
C GLN A 251 1.88 -0.97 -21.83
N THR A 252 1.95 -0.63 -20.56
CA THR A 252 2.84 0.42 -20.02
C THR A 252 4.30 -0.02 -20.08
N SER A 253 5.23 0.86 -19.71
CA SER A 253 6.64 0.49 -19.54
C SER A 253 6.87 -0.54 -18.42
N GLY A 254 5.99 -0.58 -17.41
CA GLY A 254 6.02 -1.60 -16.35
C GLY A 254 5.25 -2.88 -16.70
N GLU A 255 4.94 -3.10 -17.98
CA GLU A 255 4.25 -4.28 -18.51
C GLU A 255 2.80 -4.48 -18.02
N ARG A 256 2.19 -3.52 -17.32
CA ARG A 256 0.74 -3.55 -17.00
C ARG A 256 -0.10 -3.21 -18.22
N VAL A 257 -1.38 -3.60 -18.21
CA VAL A 257 -2.33 -3.25 -19.28
C VAL A 257 -2.56 -1.74 -19.28
N ASP A 258 -2.20 -1.10 -20.38
CA ASP A 258 -2.45 0.33 -20.62
C ASP A 258 -3.85 0.49 -21.22
N GLU A 259 -4.08 -0.03 -22.43
CA GLU A 259 -5.38 0.06 -23.12
C GLU A 259 -5.95 -1.33 -23.43
N VAL A 260 -7.25 -1.51 -23.16
CA VAL A 260 -8.01 -2.71 -23.54
C VAL A 260 -9.36 -2.37 -24.15
N VAL A 261 -9.73 -3.08 -25.22
CA VAL A 261 -11.02 -2.89 -25.90
C VAL A 261 -11.93 -4.08 -25.62
N ILE A 262 -13.05 -3.82 -24.94
CA ILE A 262 -14.06 -4.81 -24.56
C ILE A 262 -15.39 -4.41 -25.20
N SER A 263 -15.90 -5.25 -26.10
CA SER A 263 -17.18 -5.01 -26.81
C SER A 263 -17.25 -3.65 -27.53
N GLY A 264 -16.12 -3.17 -28.05
CA GLY A 264 -16.02 -1.89 -28.78
C GLY A 264 -15.92 -0.65 -27.89
N GLN A 265 -15.86 -0.81 -26.57
CA GLN A 265 -15.54 0.24 -25.61
C GLN A 265 -14.08 0.11 -25.17
N THR A 266 -13.40 1.24 -25.00
CA THR A 266 -12.02 1.31 -24.53
C THR A 266 -12.00 1.54 -23.03
N PHE A 267 -11.16 0.77 -22.34
CA PHE A 267 -10.88 0.88 -20.90
C PHE A 267 -9.37 0.93 -20.71
N SER A 268 -8.93 1.58 -19.63
CA SER A 268 -7.57 1.38 -19.13
C SER A 268 -7.48 0.05 -18.35
N GLY A 269 -6.27 -0.48 -18.16
CA GLY A 269 -6.09 -1.61 -17.25
C GLY A 269 -6.52 -1.29 -15.81
N ARG A 270 -6.40 -0.02 -15.40
CA ARG A 270 -6.88 0.48 -14.11
C ARG A 270 -8.40 0.41 -14.00
N ASP A 271 -9.13 0.85 -15.03
CA ASP A 271 -10.60 0.79 -15.02
C ASP A 271 -11.09 -0.65 -14.81
N VAL A 272 -10.44 -1.61 -15.47
CA VAL A 272 -10.76 -3.03 -15.33
C VAL A 272 -10.39 -3.55 -13.95
N ARG A 273 -9.19 -3.20 -13.45
CA ARG A 273 -8.74 -3.57 -12.10
C ARG A 273 -9.71 -3.10 -11.03
N GLU A 274 -10.10 -1.84 -11.06
CA GLU A 274 -10.98 -1.25 -10.05
C GLU A 274 -12.40 -1.81 -10.16
N ALA A 275 -12.93 -1.96 -11.38
CA ALA A 275 -14.28 -2.47 -11.59
C ALA A 275 -14.44 -3.95 -11.18
N LEU A 276 -13.39 -4.75 -11.32
CA LEU A 276 -13.40 -6.19 -11.03
C LEU A 276 -12.65 -6.55 -9.74
N GLU A 277 -12.18 -5.56 -8.98
CA GLU A 277 -11.42 -5.74 -7.74
C GLU A 277 -10.20 -6.67 -7.93
N LEU A 278 -9.47 -6.49 -9.04
CA LEU A 278 -8.26 -7.25 -9.34
C LEU A 278 -7.07 -6.79 -8.49
N ASP A 279 -6.15 -7.71 -8.22
CA ASP A 279 -4.93 -7.43 -7.46
C ASP A 279 -4.04 -6.37 -8.14
N SER A 280 -3.98 -6.38 -9.48
CA SER A 280 -3.23 -5.42 -10.29
C SER A 280 -3.88 -5.20 -11.66
N SER A 281 -3.32 -4.27 -12.44
CA SER A 281 -3.67 -4.06 -13.85
C SER A 281 -2.76 -4.82 -14.82
N ASP A 282 -1.86 -5.69 -14.35
CA ASP A 282 -1.24 -6.73 -15.19
C ASP A 282 -2.11 -7.97 -15.09
N PHE A 283 -2.95 -8.18 -16.09
CA PHE A 283 -3.84 -9.33 -16.14
C PHE A 283 -3.92 -9.95 -17.53
N THR A 284 -4.20 -11.24 -17.53
CA THR A 284 -4.65 -11.99 -18.70
C THR A 284 -5.95 -12.69 -18.37
N TRP A 285 -6.69 -13.10 -19.40
CA TRP A 285 -7.97 -13.77 -19.20
C TRP A 285 -8.20 -14.93 -20.16
N VAL A 286 -8.99 -15.90 -19.69
CA VAL A 286 -9.49 -17.01 -20.49
C VAL A 286 -10.95 -17.20 -20.18
N ARG A 287 -11.77 -17.36 -21.22
CA ARG A 287 -13.21 -17.61 -21.08
C ARG A 287 -13.55 -19.05 -21.43
N ASP A 288 -14.29 -19.71 -20.54
CA ASP A 288 -14.96 -20.99 -20.79
C ASP A 288 -16.46 -20.85 -20.49
N GLY A 289 -17.27 -20.73 -21.55
CA GLY A 289 -18.70 -20.51 -21.43
C GLY A 289 -19.05 -19.19 -20.72
N ASP A 290 -19.59 -19.30 -19.51
CA ASP A 290 -19.95 -18.17 -18.66
C ASP A 290 -18.94 -17.92 -17.54
N GLU A 291 -17.86 -18.70 -17.44
CA GLU A 291 -16.76 -18.48 -16.50
C GLU A 291 -15.60 -17.79 -17.21
N ILE A 292 -15.04 -16.77 -16.55
CA ILE A 292 -13.86 -16.05 -17.01
C ILE A 292 -12.80 -16.14 -15.91
N THR A 293 -11.73 -16.86 -16.20
CA THR A 293 -10.55 -16.97 -15.36
C THR A 293 -9.61 -15.82 -15.69
N ILE A 294 -9.31 -14.99 -14.71
CA ILE A 294 -8.40 -13.84 -14.80
C ILE A 294 -7.17 -14.17 -13.97
N THR A 295 -6.00 -14.14 -14.60
CA THR A 295 -4.71 -14.30 -13.94
C THR A 295 -4.04 -12.94 -13.86
N THR A 296 -3.74 -12.47 -12.64
CA THR A 296 -3.06 -11.19 -12.38
C THR A 296 -1.62 -11.42 -11.93
N LYS A 297 -0.74 -10.47 -12.23
CA LYS A 297 0.62 -10.42 -11.68
C LYS A 297 0.90 -9.17 -10.86
N GLY A 298 1.56 -9.36 -9.73
CA GLY A 298 1.76 -8.33 -8.72
C GLY A 298 0.48 -7.97 -7.96
N TRP A 299 0.65 -7.16 -6.93
CA TRP A 299 -0.42 -6.69 -6.06
C TRP A 299 -0.20 -5.22 -5.69
N GLY A 300 -1.12 -4.37 -6.12
CA GLY A 300 -1.06 -2.92 -5.91
C GLY A 300 -0.94 -2.11 -7.20
N HIS A 301 -0.79 -0.79 -7.06
CA HIS A 301 -0.77 0.15 -8.19
C HIS A 301 0.56 0.16 -8.96
N GLY A 302 1.65 -0.38 -8.39
CA GLY A 302 2.91 -0.54 -9.10
C GLY A 302 3.86 0.65 -9.06
N VAL A 303 3.48 1.79 -8.49
CA VAL A 303 4.29 3.02 -8.52
C VAL A 303 5.14 3.19 -7.26
N GLY A 304 6.42 3.54 -7.43
CA GLY A 304 7.35 3.77 -6.32
C GLY A 304 7.93 2.47 -5.76
N MET A 305 8.00 2.35 -4.44
CA MET A 305 8.69 1.22 -3.80
C MET A 305 7.82 -0.04 -3.72
N SER A 306 8.33 -1.16 -4.24
CA SER A 306 7.76 -2.49 -3.95
C SER A 306 8.20 -2.96 -2.56
N GLN A 307 7.27 -3.37 -1.72
CA GLN A 307 7.56 -3.90 -0.38
C GLN A 307 8.32 -5.24 -0.45
N TYR A 308 7.86 -6.19 -1.27
CA TYR A 308 8.56 -7.46 -1.46
C TYR A 308 9.88 -7.28 -2.21
N GLY A 309 9.95 -6.31 -3.12
CA GLY A 309 11.18 -5.92 -3.78
C GLY A 309 12.22 -5.36 -2.79
N ALA A 310 11.80 -4.47 -1.88
CA ALA A 310 12.64 -3.95 -0.80
C ALA A 310 13.14 -5.06 0.14
N ASP A 311 12.29 -6.02 0.50
CA ASP A 311 12.69 -7.19 1.30
C ASP A 311 13.70 -8.08 0.56
N GLY A 312 13.51 -8.27 -0.75
CA GLY A 312 14.47 -8.97 -1.61
C GLY A 312 15.84 -8.30 -1.65
N MET A 313 15.88 -6.98 -1.88
CA MET A 313 17.11 -6.19 -1.81
C MET A 313 17.79 -6.30 -0.44
N ALA A 314 17.01 -6.19 0.64
CA ALA A 314 17.53 -6.29 2.00
C ALA A 314 18.14 -7.68 2.29
N LYS A 315 17.52 -8.76 1.79
CA LYS A 315 18.06 -10.13 1.86
C LYS A 315 19.40 -10.29 1.12
N GLU A 316 19.63 -9.49 0.08
CA GLU A 316 20.90 -9.42 -0.64
C GLU A 316 21.94 -8.50 0.04
N GLY A 317 21.58 -7.87 1.16
CA GLY A 317 22.45 -7.06 2.00
C GLY A 317 22.47 -5.57 1.64
N HIS A 318 21.53 -5.09 0.82
CA HIS A 318 21.33 -3.67 0.57
C HIS A 318 20.80 -2.95 1.80
N SER A 319 21.26 -1.71 2.03
CA SER A 319 20.74 -0.89 3.12
C SER A 319 19.41 -0.22 2.74
N TYR A 320 18.69 0.32 3.72
CA TYR A 320 17.46 1.08 3.43
C TYR A 320 17.72 2.27 2.50
N GLN A 321 18.90 2.91 2.58
CA GLN A 321 19.26 3.98 1.66
C GLN A 321 19.46 3.47 0.23
N ASP A 322 20.06 2.29 0.05
CA ASP A 322 20.19 1.68 -1.28
C ASP A 322 18.80 1.37 -1.86
N ILE A 323 17.88 0.86 -1.04
CA ILE A 323 16.50 0.56 -1.43
C ILE A 323 15.76 1.85 -1.86
N ILE A 324 15.83 2.91 -1.04
CA ILE A 324 15.18 4.18 -1.37
C ILE A 324 15.72 4.77 -2.68
N HIS A 325 17.05 4.84 -2.85
CA HIS A 325 17.62 5.37 -4.10
C HIS A 325 17.39 4.48 -5.32
N TYR A 326 17.06 3.21 -5.12
CA TYR A 326 16.71 2.30 -6.20
C TYR A 326 15.29 2.57 -6.72
N TYR A 327 14.31 2.70 -5.82
CA TYR A 327 12.91 2.91 -6.19
C TYR A 327 12.53 4.37 -6.47
N TYR A 328 13.29 5.32 -5.92
CA TYR A 328 13.05 6.75 -6.10
C TYR A 328 14.28 7.42 -6.72
N GLU A 329 14.18 7.80 -8.00
CA GLU A 329 15.35 8.30 -8.74
C GLU A 329 15.72 9.74 -8.34
N GLY A 330 17.00 9.96 -8.04
CA GLY A 330 17.55 11.30 -7.80
C GLY A 330 17.10 11.96 -6.50
N VAL A 331 16.56 11.18 -5.55
CA VAL A 331 16.17 11.68 -4.23
C VAL A 331 17.35 11.79 -3.28
N ASP A 332 17.19 12.60 -2.23
CA ASP A 332 18.06 12.65 -1.06
C ASP A 332 17.30 12.15 0.18
N ILE A 333 18.01 11.55 1.14
CA ILE A 333 17.50 11.28 2.49
C ILE A 333 18.04 12.36 3.43
N LYS A 334 17.14 13.08 4.11
CA LYS A 334 17.50 14.20 4.99
C LYS A 334 16.63 14.19 6.25
N GLU A 335 17.16 14.76 7.33
CA GLU A 335 16.30 15.29 8.39
C GLU A 335 15.62 16.56 7.85
N PRO A 336 14.32 16.78 8.08
CA PRO A 336 13.66 18.00 7.66
C PRO A 336 14.35 19.19 8.34
N GLU A 337 14.71 20.23 7.57
CA GLU A 337 15.28 21.47 8.13
C GLU A 337 14.36 22.08 9.20
N GLU A 338 14.91 22.83 10.17
CA GLU A 338 14.16 23.51 11.25
C GLU A 338 12.97 24.34 10.74
N SER A 339 12.93 24.75 9.46
CA SER A 339 11.80 25.43 8.84
C SER A 339 10.52 24.59 8.73
N TYR A 340 10.60 23.25 8.78
CA TYR A 340 9.44 22.36 8.84
C TYR A 340 8.86 22.22 10.25
N ALA A 341 9.61 22.64 11.28
CA ALA A 341 9.13 22.74 12.67
C ALA A 341 8.22 23.97 12.91
N LEU A 342 8.00 24.81 11.89
CA LEU A 342 7.15 25.99 11.97
C LEU A 342 5.65 25.71 11.71
N LEU A 343 5.25 24.45 11.61
CA LEU A 343 3.84 24.07 11.56
C LEU A 343 3.12 24.23 12.93
N ASP A 344 3.85 24.68 13.97
CA ASP A 344 3.36 24.95 15.33
C ASP A 344 2.91 26.41 15.59
N GLU A 345 2.71 27.27 14.58
CA GLU A 345 2.16 28.64 14.78
C GLU A 345 0.71 28.86 14.33
#